data_AF-A0A970GR24-F1
#
_entry.id   AF-A0A970GR24-F1
#
_cell.length_a   1.000
_cell.length_b   1.000
_cell.length_c   1.000
_cell.angle_alpha   90.00
_cell.angle_beta   90.00
_cell.angle_gamma   90.00
#
_symmetry.space_group_name_H-M   'P 1'
#
loop_
_entity.id
_entity.type
_entity.pdbx_description
1 polymer ?
#
loop_
_entity_poly.entity_id
_entity_poly.type
_entity_poly.pdbx_seq_one_letter_code
_entity_poly.pdbx_strand_id
1 'polypeptide(L)'
;MGEKVRGSLLLIGGAEDKSGDKEILRSFCRMVQERGSSLVILTSAAEEGASAGLEYQRIFEELGIGKGRILDIDSRKKAESVENARLLEEADGIFFTGGDQLRITSIFGATRVNAALKKAYENGAVIAGTSAGASVVSYIMIVGGKGEESPRMDSVRLAAGLGLVEELVIDQHFAQRGRMNRLLFAVAYNPHILGIGIDEDTAIELGPEAVFTVRGSHTVTVIDGKGITHSNISELKGNQSLALLDVKIHVLPAMYSYNLQERKVIIPG
;
A
#
# COMPACT_ATOMS: atom_id res chain seq x y z
N MET A 1 -9.80 -17.83 7.46
CA MET A 1 -9.60 -16.91 8.59
C MET A 1 -8.37 -17.38 9.34
N GLY A 2 -7.18 -16.95 8.91
CA GLY A 2 -5.93 -17.44 9.51
C GLY A 2 -4.74 -17.49 8.57
N GLU A 3 -4.30 -16.33 8.07
CA GLU A 3 -2.86 -16.06 8.09
C GLU A 3 -2.68 -14.70 8.76
N LYS A 4 -2.02 -14.74 9.92
CA LYS A 4 -1.69 -13.58 10.74
C LYS A 4 -0.77 -12.69 9.91
N VAL A 5 -1.04 -11.38 9.91
CA VAL A 5 -0.03 -10.40 9.55
C VAL A 5 1.18 -10.69 10.47
N ARG A 6 2.33 -11.06 9.92
CA ARG A 6 3.53 -11.39 10.73
C ARG A 6 4.55 -10.26 10.72
N GLY A 7 4.62 -9.49 9.65
CA GLY A 7 5.36 -8.24 9.55
C GLY A 7 4.48 -7.03 9.83
N SER A 8 5.07 -5.85 9.68
CA SER A 8 4.31 -4.60 9.76
C SER A 8 4.37 -3.88 8.42
N LEU A 9 3.28 -3.19 8.07
CA LEU A 9 3.22 -2.37 6.86
C LEU A 9 3.02 -0.91 7.20
N LEU A 10 3.66 -0.03 6.43
CA LEU A 10 3.34 1.39 6.42
C LEU A 10 2.98 1.82 4.99
N LEU A 11 1.69 1.97 4.72
CA LEU A 11 1.17 2.24 3.38
C LEU A 11 0.79 3.71 3.27
N ILE A 12 1.47 4.44 2.42
CA ILE A 12 1.43 5.91 2.35
C ILE A 12 0.69 6.32 1.07
N GLY A 13 -0.25 7.25 1.20
CA GLY A 13 -1.09 7.73 0.10
C GLY A 13 -0.35 8.52 -0.98
N GLY A 14 0.92 8.84 -0.79
CA GLY A 14 1.70 9.67 -1.71
C GLY A 14 1.92 11.08 -1.19
N ALA A 15 2.89 11.78 -1.79
CA ALA A 15 3.21 13.18 -1.48
C ALA A 15 3.38 13.47 0.02
N GLU A 16 3.92 12.50 0.76
CA GLU A 16 4.20 12.66 2.18
C GLU A 16 5.27 13.72 2.45
N ASP A 17 5.20 14.32 3.64
CA ASP A 17 6.13 15.35 4.08
C ASP A 17 7.58 14.84 4.14
N LYS A 18 8.43 15.49 3.34
CA LYS A 18 9.88 15.21 3.22
C LYS A 18 10.76 16.32 3.77
N SER A 19 10.20 17.45 4.21
CA SER A 19 10.99 18.64 4.58
C SER A 19 10.64 19.19 5.96
N GLY A 20 9.39 19.04 6.40
CA GLY A 20 8.91 19.47 7.71
C GLY A 20 9.19 18.43 8.81
N ASP A 21 8.13 18.09 9.54
CA ASP A 21 8.22 17.16 10.68
C ASP A 21 8.45 15.72 10.24
N LYS A 22 8.09 15.37 8.99
CA LYS A 22 8.29 14.03 8.42
C LYS A 22 7.64 12.94 9.28
N GLU A 23 6.46 13.20 9.84
CA GLU A 23 5.83 12.33 10.86
C GLU A 23 5.71 10.86 10.41
N ILE A 24 5.22 10.65 9.19
CA ILE A 24 5.04 9.31 8.61
C ILE A 24 6.39 8.59 8.47
N LEU A 25 7.39 9.29 7.91
CA LEU A 25 8.73 8.73 7.70
C LEU A 25 9.45 8.48 9.03
N ARG A 26 9.23 9.31 10.05
CA ARG A 26 9.68 9.05 11.43
C ARG A 26 9.03 7.80 12.00
N SER A 27 7.74 7.58 11.76
CA SER A 27 7.07 6.36 12.21
C SER A 27 7.72 5.13 11.58
N PHE A 28 7.97 5.15 10.27
CA PHE A 28 8.71 4.10 9.59
C PHE A 28 10.08 3.84 10.23
N CYS A 29 10.88 4.89 10.46
CA CYS A 29 12.19 4.75 11.09
C CYS A 29 12.10 4.09 12.48
N ARG A 30 11.15 4.51 13.32
CA ARG A 30 10.96 3.90 14.64
C ARG A 30 10.65 2.40 14.53
N MET A 31 9.71 2.02 13.65
CA MET A 31 9.34 0.62 13.43
C MET A 31 10.55 -0.23 12.98
N VAL A 32 11.41 0.32 12.12
CA VAL A 32 12.62 -0.37 11.64
C VAL A 32 13.69 -0.47 12.75
N GLN A 33 13.86 0.58 13.56
CA GLN A 33 14.81 0.61 14.67
C GLN A 33 14.46 -0.39 15.79
N GLU A 34 13.18 -0.70 15.99
CA GLU A 34 12.74 -1.74 16.94
C GLU A 34 13.18 -3.16 16.52
N ARG A 35 13.56 -3.33 15.24
CA ARG A 35 14.03 -4.62 14.68
C ARG A 35 15.55 -4.68 14.58
N GLY A 36 16.16 -3.56 14.23
CA GLY A 36 17.59 -3.43 14.00
C GLY A 36 17.86 -2.03 13.49
N SER A 37 18.24 -1.91 12.22
CA SER A 37 18.32 -0.64 11.46
C SER A 37 18.69 -0.86 10.00
N SER A 38 18.74 -2.10 9.50
CA SER A 38 19.07 -2.36 8.10
C SER A 38 17.89 -1.97 7.20
N LEU A 39 18.13 -1.03 6.29
CA LEU A 39 17.10 -0.50 5.40
C LEU A 39 17.49 -0.72 3.94
N VAL A 40 16.56 -1.25 3.15
CA VAL A 40 16.64 -1.28 1.68
C VAL A 40 15.61 -0.33 1.09
N ILE A 41 16.03 0.52 0.15
CA ILE A 41 15.19 1.48 -0.57
C ILE A 41 15.06 1.00 -2.01
N LEU A 42 13.86 0.58 -2.40
CA LEU A 42 13.54 0.06 -3.73
C LEU A 42 13.03 1.17 -4.63
N THR A 43 13.76 1.42 -5.73
CA THR A 43 13.46 2.50 -6.68
C THR A 43 12.82 2.01 -7.98
N SER A 44 12.39 0.75 -8.02
CA SER A 44 11.95 0.04 -9.24
C SER A 44 10.70 0.64 -9.92
N ALA A 45 9.89 1.41 -9.20
CA ALA A 45 8.73 2.10 -9.77
C ALA A 45 9.08 3.42 -10.48
N ALA A 46 10.17 4.08 -10.09
CA ALA A 46 10.46 5.44 -10.50
C ALA A 46 11.22 5.48 -11.84
N GLU A 47 10.81 6.35 -12.76
CA GLU A 47 11.57 6.64 -13.98
C GLU A 47 12.94 7.27 -13.64
N GLU A 48 12.97 8.15 -12.63
CA GLU A 48 14.19 8.75 -12.09
C GLU A 48 14.62 8.09 -10.77
N GLY A 49 14.71 6.76 -10.76
CA GLY A 49 14.97 5.98 -9.55
C GLY A 49 16.20 6.41 -8.74
N ALA A 50 17.27 6.86 -9.41
CA ALA A 50 18.47 7.34 -8.73
C ALA A 50 18.21 8.60 -7.86
N SER A 51 17.43 9.56 -8.35
CA SER A 51 17.12 10.80 -7.64
C SER A 51 16.24 10.52 -6.42
N ALA A 52 15.14 9.80 -6.64
CA ALA A 52 14.21 9.42 -5.56
C ALA A 52 14.91 8.57 -4.48
N GLY A 53 15.74 7.60 -4.90
CA GLY A 53 16.51 6.78 -3.96
C GLY A 53 17.47 7.59 -3.09
N LEU A 54 18.18 8.56 -3.68
CA LEU A 54 19.10 9.43 -2.94
C LEU A 54 18.35 10.38 -1.99
N GLU A 55 17.18 10.89 -2.38
CA GLU A 55 16.34 11.72 -1.52
C GLU A 55 15.92 10.93 -0.26
N TYR A 56 15.30 9.75 -0.42
CA TYR A 56 14.90 8.93 0.72
C TYR A 56 16.08 8.44 1.55
N GLN A 57 17.21 8.08 0.92
CA GLN A 57 18.42 7.68 1.64
C GLN A 57 18.89 8.79 2.58
N ARG A 58 18.93 10.05 2.11
CA ARG A 58 19.30 11.20 2.94
C ARG A 58 18.30 11.42 4.06
N ILE A 59 16.99 11.37 3.75
CA ILE A 59 15.94 11.56 4.77
C ILE A 59 16.06 10.50 5.87
N PHE A 60 16.19 9.23 5.53
CA PHE A 60 16.29 8.16 6.52
C PHE A 60 17.61 8.20 7.31
N GLU A 61 18.69 8.66 6.69
CA GLU A 61 19.95 8.93 7.38
C GLU A 61 19.80 10.06 8.41
N GLU A 62 19.16 11.17 8.05
CA GLU A 62 18.82 12.28 8.96
C GLU A 62 17.89 11.85 10.10
N LEU A 63 17.00 10.88 9.85
CA LEU A 63 16.08 10.33 10.85
C LEU A 63 16.71 9.22 11.71
N GLY A 64 17.98 8.89 11.51
CA GLY A 64 18.76 8.04 12.41
C GLY A 64 18.77 6.54 12.10
N ILE A 65 18.30 6.10 10.93
CA ILE A 65 18.44 4.70 10.47
C ILE A 65 19.87 4.39 10.02
N GLY A 66 20.65 5.42 9.68
CA GLY A 66 21.94 5.29 9.00
C GLY A 66 21.78 5.20 7.48
N LYS A 67 22.86 4.85 6.78
CA LYS A 67 22.89 4.84 5.32
C LYS A 67 22.16 3.61 4.76
N GLY A 68 20.87 3.77 4.48
CA GLY A 68 20.06 2.74 3.81
C GLY A 68 20.63 2.35 2.44
N ARG A 69 20.40 1.11 2.01
CA ARG A 69 20.90 0.60 0.72
C ARG A 69 19.87 0.85 -0.38
N ILE A 70 20.22 1.72 -1.33
CA ILE A 70 19.40 1.91 -2.54
C ILE A 70 19.59 0.68 -3.43
N LEU A 71 18.48 0.08 -3.86
CA LEU A 71 18.46 -1.11 -4.71
C LEU A 71 17.56 -0.88 -5.92
N ASP A 72 18.20 -0.71 -7.07
CA ASP A 72 17.53 -0.52 -8.36
C ASP A 72 17.38 -1.85 -9.11
N ILE A 73 16.18 -2.44 -9.00
CA ILE A 73 15.78 -3.67 -9.68
C ILE A 73 14.89 -3.29 -10.87
N ASP A 74 15.51 -2.96 -12.00
CA ASP A 74 14.87 -2.46 -13.22
C ASP A 74 14.52 -3.54 -14.25
N SER A 75 14.84 -4.80 -13.96
CA SER A 75 14.74 -5.90 -14.91
C SER A 75 14.52 -7.24 -14.22
N ARG A 76 13.82 -8.16 -14.91
CA ARG A 76 13.57 -9.51 -14.38
C ARG A 76 14.86 -10.26 -14.04
N LYS A 77 15.94 -10.02 -14.80
CA LYS A 77 17.26 -10.59 -14.51
C LYS A 77 17.79 -10.15 -13.14
N LYS A 78 17.68 -8.86 -12.79
CA LYS A 78 18.03 -8.35 -11.46
C LYS A 78 17.07 -8.88 -10.39
N ALA A 79 15.78 -9.07 -10.71
CA ALA A 79 14.79 -9.64 -9.80
C ALA A 79 15.01 -11.14 -9.50
N GLU A 80 15.69 -11.85 -10.40
CA GLU A 80 16.14 -13.23 -10.21
C GLU A 80 17.53 -13.35 -9.56
N SER A 81 18.18 -12.23 -9.23
CA SER A 81 19.48 -12.25 -8.56
C SER A 81 19.35 -12.81 -7.14
N VAL A 82 20.17 -13.81 -6.83
CA VAL A 82 20.28 -14.38 -5.46
C VAL A 82 20.76 -13.32 -4.48
N GLU A 83 21.68 -12.44 -4.89
CA GLU A 83 22.19 -11.35 -4.06
C GLU A 83 21.08 -10.35 -3.71
N ASN A 84 20.31 -9.88 -4.70
CA ASN A 84 19.23 -8.92 -4.46
C ASN A 84 18.12 -9.52 -3.59
N ALA A 85 17.76 -10.78 -3.85
CA ALA A 85 16.78 -11.49 -3.03
C ALA A 85 17.27 -11.63 -1.58
N ARG A 86 18.54 -11.98 -1.36
CA ARG A 86 19.12 -12.09 -0.03
C ARG A 86 19.13 -10.76 0.72
N LEU A 87 19.49 -9.67 0.05
CA LEU A 87 19.47 -8.33 0.65
C LEU A 87 18.08 -7.92 1.13
N LEU A 88 17.02 -8.32 0.42
CA LEU A 88 15.65 -8.05 0.85
C LEU A 88 15.18 -8.98 1.96
N GLU A 89 15.51 -10.27 1.87
CA GLU A 89 15.13 -11.28 2.88
C GLU A 89 15.75 -10.99 4.26
N GLU A 90 16.96 -10.42 4.29
CA GLU A 90 17.71 -10.08 5.52
C GLU A 90 17.45 -8.67 6.06
N ALA A 91 16.65 -7.84 5.37
CA ALA A 91 16.42 -6.44 5.77
C ALA A 91 15.43 -6.31 6.94
N ASP A 92 15.69 -5.36 7.85
CA ASP A 92 14.76 -4.98 8.92
C ASP A 92 13.64 -4.08 8.39
N GLY A 93 13.98 -3.23 7.42
CA GLY A 93 13.08 -2.29 6.76
C GLY A 93 13.24 -2.31 5.25
N ILE A 94 12.11 -2.24 4.53
CA ILE A 94 12.09 -2.14 3.07
C ILE A 94 11.14 -1.00 2.68
N PHE A 95 11.63 -0.03 1.92
CA PHE A 95 10.85 1.12 1.48
C PHE A 95 10.70 1.13 -0.05
N PHE A 96 9.47 1.06 -0.55
CA PHE A 96 9.14 1.24 -1.96
C PHE A 96 8.87 2.72 -2.26
N THR A 97 9.64 3.30 -3.18
CA THR A 97 9.33 4.64 -3.69
C THR A 97 8.08 4.65 -4.57
N GLY A 98 7.56 5.84 -4.85
CA GLY A 98 6.49 6.03 -5.84
C GLY A 98 6.95 5.82 -7.28
N GLY A 99 6.01 5.94 -8.23
CA GLY A 99 6.21 5.77 -9.67
C GLY A 99 5.09 4.94 -10.29
N ASP A 100 5.44 3.94 -11.10
CA ASP A 100 4.48 3.01 -11.73
C ASP A 100 4.42 1.64 -11.02
N GLN A 101 3.25 1.31 -10.47
CA GLN A 101 3.00 0.04 -9.81
C GLN A 101 3.04 -1.17 -10.76
N LEU A 102 2.67 -1.01 -12.04
CA LEU A 102 2.75 -2.09 -13.04
C LEU A 102 4.20 -2.43 -13.40
N ARG A 103 5.09 -1.43 -13.37
CA ARG A 103 6.53 -1.65 -13.54
C ARG A 103 7.07 -2.55 -12.43
N ILE A 104 6.72 -2.31 -11.17
CA ILE A 104 7.12 -3.18 -10.05
C ILE A 104 6.61 -4.61 -10.27
N THR A 105 5.31 -4.81 -10.47
CA THR A 105 4.73 -6.16 -10.52
C THR A 105 5.17 -6.95 -11.75
N SER A 106 5.37 -6.31 -12.90
CA SER A 106 5.87 -6.97 -14.10
C SER A 106 7.34 -7.43 -13.98
N ILE A 107 8.15 -6.70 -13.20
CA ILE A 107 9.54 -7.06 -12.93
C ILE A 107 9.64 -8.10 -11.81
N PHE A 108 8.89 -7.91 -10.72
CA PHE A 108 9.06 -8.68 -9.48
C PHE A 108 8.18 -9.93 -9.47
N GLY A 109 7.01 -9.88 -10.10
CA GLY A 109 6.03 -10.98 -10.08
C GLY A 109 6.65 -12.32 -10.47
N ALA A 110 6.41 -13.32 -9.60
CA ALA A 110 6.93 -14.68 -9.72
C ALA A 110 8.47 -14.79 -9.80
N THR A 111 9.21 -13.88 -9.16
CA THR A 111 10.69 -13.93 -9.07
C THR A 111 11.20 -14.24 -7.66
N ARG A 112 12.49 -14.53 -7.52
CA ARG A 112 13.18 -14.65 -6.22
C ARG A 112 13.02 -13.42 -5.35
N VAL A 113 13.07 -12.21 -5.92
CA VAL A 113 12.86 -10.96 -5.17
C VAL A 113 11.45 -10.87 -4.59
N ASN A 114 10.41 -11.29 -5.33
CA ASN A 114 9.06 -11.34 -4.78
C ASN A 114 8.93 -12.38 -3.65
N ALA A 115 9.54 -13.56 -3.81
CA ALA A 115 9.58 -14.56 -2.73
C ALA A 115 10.33 -14.02 -1.49
N ALA A 116 11.44 -13.32 -1.68
CA ALA A 116 12.21 -12.70 -0.60
C ALA A 116 11.42 -11.61 0.14
N LEU A 117 10.66 -10.77 -0.56
CA LEU A 117 9.79 -9.77 0.06
C LEU A 117 8.73 -10.40 0.96
N LYS A 118 8.09 -11.49 0.50
CA LYS A 118 7.13 -12.24 1.31
C LYS A 118 7.77 -12.84 2.55
N LYS A 119 8.93 -13.46 2.41
CA LYS A 119 9.69 -13.99 3.54
C LYS A 119 10.15 -12.91 4.52
N ALA A 120 10.64 -11.77 4.04
CA ALA A 120 11.04 -10.65 4.89
C ALA A 120 9.86 -10.19 5.74
N TYR A 121 8.69 -10.02 5.10
CA TYR A 121 7.45 -9.72 5.80
C TYR A 121 7.06 -10.81 6.82
N GLU A 122 7.10 -12.09 6.43
CA GLU A 122 6.83 -13.22 7.33
C GLU A 122 7.79 -13.30 8.52
N ASN A 123 9.04 -12.88 8.34
CA ASN A 123 10.08 -12.81 9.36
C ASN A 123 9.97 -11.58 10.26
N GLY A 124 9.01 -10.68 10.00
CA GLY A 124 8.74 -9.52 10.83
C GLY A 124 9.38 -8.21 10.36
N ALA A 125 9.90 -8.15 9.13
CA ALA A 125 10.39 -6.90 8.56
C ALA A 125 9.26 -5.87 8.41
N VAL A 126 9.63 -4.59 8.42
CA VAL A 126 8.72 -3.49 8.15
C VAL A 126 8.77 -3.15 6.67
N ILE A 127 7.66 -3.33 5.95
CA ILE A 127 7.57 -2.96 4.53
C ILE A 127 6.72 -1.71 4.40
N ALA A 128 7.32 -0.64 3.88
CA ALA A 128 6.66 0.62 3.62
C ALA A 128 6.62 0.92 2.12
N GLY A 129 5.63 1.69 1.70
CA GLY A 129 5.55 2.14 0.32
C GLY A 129 4.70 3.38 0.17
N THR A 130 5.12 4.29 -0.70
CA THR A 130 4.38 5.51 -1.02
C THR A 130 3.80 5.47 -2.43
N SER A 131 2.56 5.95 -2.59
CA SER A 131 1.85 5.96 -3.87
C SER A 131 1.83 4.55 -4.50
N ALA A 132 2.40 4.35 -5.69
CA ALA A 132 2.56 3.02 -6.30
C ALA A 132 3.12 1.95 -5.35
N GLY A 133 4.10 2.32 -4.50
CA GLY A 133 4.66 1.42 -3.49
C GLY A 133 3.64 0.92 -2.46
N ALA A 134 2.64 1.73 -2.12
CA ALA A 134 1.54 1.31 -1.25
C ALA A 134 0.57 0.35 -1.95
N SER A 135 0.34 0.54 -3.26
CA SER A 135 -0.61 -0.27 -4.02
C SER A 135 -0.10 -1.69 -4.28
N VAL A 136 1.21 -1.86 -4.51
CA VAL A 136 1.80 -3.15 -4.89
C VAL A 136 1.75 -4.21 -3.79
N VAL A 137 1.57 -3.83 -2.52
CA VAL A 137 1.54 -4.81 -1.42
C VAL A 137 0.28 -5.68 -1.45
N SER A 138 -0.80 -5.17 -2.06
CA SER A 138 -2.08 -5.88 -2.13
C SER A 138 -2.00 -7.06 -3.09
N TYR A 139 -2.85 -8.08 -2.92
CA TYR A 139 -3.02 -9.11 -3.93
C TYR A 139 -3.81 -8.57 -5.14
N ILE A 140 -4.92 -7.86 -4.87
CA ILE A 140 -5.68 -7.13 -5.89
C ILE A 140 -5.23 -5.67 -5.88
N MET A 141 -4.76 -5.17 -7.01
CA MET A 141 -4.15 -3.85 -7.13
C MET A 141 -4.90 -2.98 -8.15
N ILE A 142 -5.17 -1.72 -7.80
CA ILE A 142 -5.70 -0.73 -8.75
C ILE A 142 -4.55 -0.18 -9.60
N VAL A 143 -4.66 -0.31 -10.91
CA VAL A 143 -3.65 0.15 -11.89
C VAL A 143 -4.10 1.36 -12.70
N GLY A 144 -5.30 1.84 -12.45
CA GLY A 144 -5.83 3.06 -13.03
C GLY A 144 -7.34 3.00 -13.18
N GLY A 145 -7.87 3.92 -13.99
CA GLY A 145 -9.30 4.12 -14.17
C GLY A 145 -9.72 5.53 -13.73
N LYS A 146 -10.82 6.01 -14.30
CA LYS A 146 -11.34 7.37 -14.11
C LYS A 146 -12.20 7.42 -12.85
N GLY A 147 -11.76 8.19 -11.85
CA GLY A 147 -12.47 8.37 -10.58
C GLY A 147 -13.49 9.51 -10.58
N GLU A 148 -13.33 10.49 -11.48
CA GLU A 148 -14.04 11.79 -11.43
C GLU A 148 -15.47 11.75 -11.97
N GLU A 149 -15.84 10.69 -12.70
CA GLU A 149 -17.19 10.51 -13.23
C GLU A 149 -17.96 9.45 -12.44
N SER A 150 -19.28 9.40 -12.62
CA SER A 150 -20.14 8.34 -12.07
C SER A 150 -19.52 6.97 -12.31
N PRO A 151 -19.63 6.03 -11.35
CA PRO A 151 -18.99 4.75 -11.50
C PRO A 151 -19.53 3.97 -12.73
N ARG A 152 -18.69 3.74 -13.76
CA ARG A 152 -18.89 2.91 -14.96
C ARG A 152 -17.83 1.80 -15.10
N MET A 153 -18.01 0.84 -16.02
CA MET A 153 -17.09 -0.31 -16.19
C MET A 153 -15.62 0.06 -16.44
N ASP A 154 -15.33 1.23 -17.02
CA ASP A 154 -13.97 1.74 -17.24
C ASP A 154 -13.40 2.57 -16.07
N SER A 155 -14.18 2.74 -14.98
CA SER A 155 -13.77 3.51 -13.81
C SER A 155 -12.63 2.85 -13.04
N VAL A 156 -12.43 1.54 -13.14
CA VAL A 156 -11.31 0.84 -12.48
C VAL A 156 -10.66 -0.17 -13.42
N ARG A 157 -9.33 -0.21 -13.37
CA ARG A 157 -8.52 -1.31 -13.91
C ARG A 157 -7.81 -1.99 -12.76
N LEU A 158 -7.97 -3.29 -12.65
CA LEU A 158 -7.36 -4.12 -11.61
C LEU A 158 -6.28 -5.01 -12.22
N ALA A 159 -5.24 -5.30 -11.45
CA ALA A 159 -4.21 -6.27 -11.75
C ALA A 159 -3.80 -7.00 -10.47
N ALA A 160 -2.98 -8.05 -10.61
CA ALA A 160 -2.34 -8.68 -9.47
C ALA A 160 -1.18 -7.82 -8.94
N GLY A 161 -1.14 -7.60 -7.64
CA GLY A 161 0.01 -7.03 -6.93
C GLY A 161 1.02 -8.10 -6.51
N LEU A 162 1.85 -7.79 -5.50
CA LEU A 162 2.84 -8.71 -4.94
C LEU A 162 2.21 -9.69 -3.94
N GLY A 163 1.03 -9.38 -3.40
CA GLY A 163 0.29 -10.27 -2.51
C GLY A 163 1.00 -10.49 -1.17
N LEU A 164 1.38 -9.39 -0.51
CA LEU A 164 1.76 -9.36 0.90
C LEU A 164 0.52 -9.30 1.81
N VAL A 165 -0.57 -8.69 1.31
CA VAL A 165 -1.88 -8.66 1.97
C VAL A 165 -2.97 -9.04 0.97
N GLU A 166 -3.80 -10.00 1.34
CA GLU A 166 -4.85 -10.53 0.45
C GLU A 166 -6.20 -9.82 0.62
N GLU A 167 -6.50 -9.34 1.83
CA GLU A 167 -7.82 -8.83 2.19
C GLU A 167 -8.02 -7.33 1.93
N LEU A 168 -7.01 -6.65 1.37
CA LEU A 168 -7.02 -5.21 1.11
C LEU A 168 -6.89 -4.91 -0.39
N VAL A 169 -7.56 -3.84 -0.83
CA VAL A 169 -7.20 -3.11 -2.03
C VAL A 169 -6.91 -1.66 -1.64
N ILE A 170 -5.70 -1.20 -1.97
CA ILE A 170 -5.25 0.16 -1.64
C ILE A 170 -5.45 1.07 -2.84
N ASP A 171 -5.98 2.25 -2.57
CA ASP A 171 -5.93 3.39 -3.46
C ASP A 171 -5.25 4.59 -2.76
N GLN A 172 -4.49 5.35 -3.52
CA GLN A 172 -3.59 6.41 -3.04
C GLN A 172 -3.97 7.74 -3.67
N HIS A 173 -3.43 8.87 -3.18
CA HIS A 173 -3.81 10.22 -3.59
C HIS A 173 -5.35 10.37 -3.64
N PHE A 174 -6.02 9.80 -2.64
CA PHE A 174 -7.38 9.32 -2.79
C PHE A 174 -8.40 10.43 -2.97
N ALA A 175 -8.57 11.30 -1.96
CA ALA A 175 -9.45 12.46 -2.08
C ALA A 175 -8.95 13.45 -3.13
N GLN A 176 -7.63 13.67 -3.21
CA GLN A 176 -7.00 14.65 -4.11
C GLN A 176 -7.29 14.38 -5.59
N ARG A 177 -7.56 13.13 -5.95
CA ARG A 177 -7.83 12.72 -7.34
C ARG A 177 -9.24 12.13 -7.53
N GLY A 178 -10.15 12.36 -6.59
CA GLY A 178 -11.54 11.93 -6.68
C GLY A 178 -11.71 10.42 -6.84
N ARG A 179 -10.92 9.60 -6.15
CA ARG A 179 -10.80 8.15 -6.42
C ARG A 179 -11.84 7.26 -5.73
N MET A 180 -12.86 7.84 -5.10
CA MET A 180 -13.95 7.11 -4.44
C MET A 180 -14.65 6.11 -5.36
N ASN A 181 -15.04 6.54 -6.56
CA ASN A 181 -15.86 5.73 -7.46
C ASN A 181 -15.15 4.46 -7.93
N ARG A 182 -13.85 4.55 -8.21
CA ARG A 182 -13.07 3.40 -8.64
C ARG A 182 -12.77 2.42 -7.50
N LEU A 183 -12.64 2.91 -6.27
CA LEU A 183 -12.48 2.05 -5.10
C LEU A 183 -13.80 1.33 -4.75
N LEU A 184 -14.94 2.01 -4.87
CA LEU A 184 -16.27 1.37 -4.76
C LEU A 184 -16.43 0.23 -5.77
N PHE A 185 -15.97 0.40 -7.01
CA PHE A 185 -15.96 -0.70 -7.98
C PHE A 185 -15.07 -1.87 -7.58
N ALA A 186 -13.87 -1.59 -7.08
CA ALA A 186 -12.97 -2.66 -6.65
C ALA A 186 -13.63 -3.52 -5.58
N VAL A 187 -14.33 -2.89 -4.61
CA VAL A 187 -15.11 -3.59 -3.58
C VAL A 187 -16.36 -4.26 -4.16
N ALA A 188 -17.04 -3.66 -5.15
CA ALA A 188 -18.19 -4.30 -5.79
C ALA A 188 -17.80 -5.60 -6.54
N TYR A 189 -16.63 -5.64 -7.17
CA TYR A 189 -16.11 -6.85 -7.81
C TYR A 189 -15.83 -7.97 -6.80
N ASN A 190 -15.44 -7.63 -5.57
CA ASN A 190 -15.21 -8.60 -4.51
C ASN A 190 -15.54 -8.00 -3.14
N PRO A 191 -16.78 -8.17 -2.63
CA PRO A 191 -17.18 -7.62 -1.32
C PRO A 191 -16.41 -8.21 -0.13
N HIS A 192 -15.63 -9.28 -0.35
CA HIS A 192 -14.75 -9.85 0.67
C HIS A 192 -13.54 -8.96 0.98
N ILE A 193 -13.02 -8.18 0.03
CA ILE A 193 -11.89 -7.28 0.32
C ILE A 193 -12.37 -5.96 0.96
N LEU A 194 -11.48 -5.32 1.70
CA LEU A 194 -11.67 -3.95 2.19
C LEU A 194 -11.01 -2.97 1.22
N GLY A 195 -11.76 -1.95 0.79
CA GLY A 195 -11.21 -0.84 0.04
C GLY A 195 -10.62 0.19 0.98
N ILE A 196 -9.33 0.52 0.81
CA ILE A 196 -8.63 1.52 1.64
C ILE A 196 -8.16 2.65 0.73
N GLY A 197 -8.83 3.80 0.83
CA GLY A 197 -8.42 5.04 0.17
C GLY A 197 -7.57 5.87 1.11
N ILE A 198 -6.30 6.09 0.76
CA ILE A 198 -5.33 6.83 1.57
C ILE A 198 -5.04 8.17 0.89
N ASP A 199 -5.31 9.25 1.60
CA ASP A 199 -5.04 10.61 1.12
C ASP A 199 -3.53 10.91 1.06
N GLU A 200 -3.17 11.95 0.32
CA GLU A 200 -1.80 12.47 0.35
C GLU A 200 -1.35 12.84 1.77
N ASP A 201 -0.05 12.66 2.03
CA ASP A 201 0.55 12.89 3.36
C ASP A 201 -0.21 12.18 4.50
N THR A 202 -0.73 10.99 4.21
CA THR A 202 -1.44 10.13 5.15
C THR A 202 -0.98 8.69 4.96
N ALA A 203 -1.00 7.90 6.01
CA ALA A 203 -0.63 6.49 5.97
C ALA A 203 -1.48 5.61 6.88
N ILE A 204 -1.52 4.31 6.57
CA ILE A 204 -1.91 3.29 7.53
C ILE A 204 -0.69 2.52 8.02
N GLU A 205 -0.56 2.43 9.33
CA GLU A 205 0.42 1.60 10.03
C GLU A 205 -0.27 0.30 10.45
N LEU A 206 -0.12 -0.76 9.65
CA LEU A 206 -0.76 -2.06 9.86
C LEU A 206 0.19 -3.00 10.60
N GLY A 207 -0.20 -3.38 11.82
CA GLY A 207 0.57 -4.29 12.66
C GLY A 207 0.14 -5.76 12.54
N PRO A 208 0.85 -6.67 13.24
CA PRO A 208 0.65 -8.12 13.16
C PRO A 208 -0.73 -8.60 13.64
N GLU A 209 -1.39 -7.82 14.48
CA GLU A 209 -2.74 -8.11 14.98
C GLU A 209 -3.85 -7.81 13.97
N ALA A 210 -3.50 -7.52 12.71
CA ALA A 210 -4.44 -7.11 11.66
C ALA A 210 -5.25 -5.86 12.04
N VAL A 211 -4.63 -4.97 12.82
CA VAL A 211 -5.16 -3.64 13.16
C VAL A 211 -4.25 -2.62 12.52
N PHE A 212 -4.83 -1.69 11.76
CA PHE A 212 -4.07 -0.52 11.31
C PHE A 212 -4.43 0.72 12.12
N THR A 213 -3.47 1.62 12.27
CA THR A 213 -3.66 2.97 12.82
C THR A 213 -3.35 4.02 11.75
N VAL A 214 -4.19 5.05 11.66
CA VAL A 214 -3.98 6.16 10.71
C VAL A 214 -2.92 7.12 11.24
N ARG A 215 -2.00 7.54 10.36
CA ARG A 215 -0.93 8.51 10.62
C ARG A 215 -0.96 9.62 9.56
N GLY A 216 -0.42 10.79 9.89
CA GLY A 216 -0.27 11.91 8.96
C GLY A 216 -1.43 12.92 9.00
N SER A 217 -1.54 13.72 7.94
CA SER A 217 -2.22 15.01 7.95
C SER A 217 -3.70 14.97 7.56
N HIS A 218 -4.14 13.95 6.81
CA HIS A 218 -5.51 13.86 6.30
C HIS A 218 -6.21 12.58 6.76
N THR A 219 -6.94 11.91 5.85
CA THR A 219 -7.84 10.82 6.21
C THR A 219 -7.57 9.54 5.44
N VAL A 220 -8.01 8.44 6.05
CA VAL A 220 -8.13 7.14 5.41
C VAL A 220 -9.61 6.80 5.30
N THR A 221 -10.06 6.54 4.08
CA THR A 221 -11.41 6.04 3.82
C THR A 221 -11.40 4.51 3.77
N VAL A 222 -12.19 3.86 4.62
CA VAL A 222 -12.44 2.41 4.56
C VAL A 222 -13.80 2.15 3.93
N ILE A 223 -13.82 1.34 2.89
CA ILE A 223 -15.03 0.84 2.22
C ILE A 223 -15.18 -0.65 2.55
N ASP A 224 -16.19 -0.97 3.35
CA ASP A 224 -16.52 -2.34 3.77
C ASP A 224 -17.75 -2.84 3.00
N GLY A 225 -17.50 -3.74 2.05
CA GLY A 225 -18.52 -4.36 1.21
C GLY A 225 -19.28 -5.52 1.85
N LYS A 226 -18.91 -5.98 3.06
CA LYS A 226 -19.50 -7.20 3.66
C LYS A 226 -21.02 -7.13 3.83
N GLY A 227 -21.56 -5.92 4.00
CA GLY A 227 -22.98 -5.66 4.18
C GLY A 227 -23.77 -5.38 2.91
N ILE A 228 -23.15 -5.42 1.72
CA ILE A 228 -23.82 -5.09 0.45
C ILE A 228 -25.04 -6.00 0.25
N THR A 229 -26.21 -5.38 0.08
CA THR A 229 -27.50 -6.10 -0.14
C THR A 229 -27.85 -6.22 -1.61
N HIS A 230 -27.33 -5.33 -2.46
CA HIS A 230 -27.54 -5.35 -3.90
C HIS A 230 -26.36 -4.75 -4.65
N SER A 231 -25.98 -5.40 -5.76
CA SER A 231 -25.09 -4.84 -6.78
C SER A 231 -25.50 -5.32 -8.17
N ASN A 232 -25.46 -4.42 -9.15
CA ASN A 232 -25.67 -4.77 -10.55
C ASN A 232 -24.34 -5.02 -11.32
N ILE A 233 -23.21 -5.16 -10.62
CA ILE A 233 -21.85 -5.21 -11.22
C ILE A 233 -21.71 -6.26 -12.32
N SER A 234 -22.32 -7.44 -12.16
CA SER A 234 -22.26 -8.54 -13.15
C SER A 234 -23.10 -8.29 -14.40
N GLU A 235 -24.04 -7.34 -14.33
CA GLU A 235 -25.00 -7.03 -15.40
C GLU A 235 -24.57 -5.79 -16.20
N LEU A 236 -23.61 -5.02 -15.69
CA LEU A 236 -23.14 -3.79 -16.32
C LEU A 236 -22.58 -4.03 -17.73
N LYS A 237 -23.08 -3.25 -18.67
CA LYS A 237 -22.60 -3.22 -20.07
C LYS A 237 -22.26 -1.79 -20.47
N GLY A 238 -21.13 -1.62 -21.16
CA GLY A 238 -20.68 -0.33 -21.67
C GLY A 238 -20.65 0.75 -20.60
N ASN A 239 -21.42 1.82 -20.81
CA ASN A 239 -21.42 3.00 -19.95
C ASN A 239 -22.50 2.98 -18.85
N GLN A 240 -23.10 1.82 -18.54
CA GLN A 240 -24.08 1.74 -17.45
C GLN A 240 -23.43 2.07 -16.10
N SER A 241 -24.21 2.67 -15.19
CA SER A 241 -23.76 3.06 -13.86
C SER A 241 -23.96 1.93 -12.84
N LEU A 242 -22.99 1.81 -11.94
CA LEU A 242 -23.06 0.90 -10.81
C LEU A 242 -24.20 1.29 -9.86
N ALA A 243 -25.05 0.32 -9.54
CA ALA A 243 -25.89 0.32 -8.36
C ALA A 243 -25.18 -0.50 -7.28
N LEU A 244 -25.01 0.07 -6.09
CA LEU A 244 -24.39 -0.58 -4.94
C LEU A 244 -25.08 -0.08 -3.67
N LEU A 245 -25.77 -0.97 -2.96
CA LEU A 245 -26.60 -0.62 -1.81
C LEU A 245 -25.97 -1.15 -0.51
N ASP A 246 -26.20 -0.43 0.59
CA ASP A 246 -25.79 -0.80 1.95
C ASP A 246 -24.27 -1.03 2.13
N VAL A 247 -23.47 -0.20 1.46
CA VAL A 247 -22.01 -0.13 1.65
C VAL A 247 -21.70 0.64 2.92
N LYS A 248 -20.83 0.09 3.77
CA LYS A 248 -20.36 0.79 4.97
C LYS A 248 -19.08 1.56 4.64
N ILE A 249 -19.08 2.86 4.93
CA ILE A 249 -17.94 3.75 4.72
C ILE A 249 -17.51 4.34 6.06
N HIS A 250 -16.21 4.32 6.33
CA HIS A 250 -15.59 5.04 7.44
C HIS A 250 -14.57 6.03 6.91
N VAL A 251 -14.56 7.25 7.43
CA VAL A 251 -13.52 8.24 7.15
C VAL A 251 -12.77 8.49 8.46
N LEU A 252 -11.50 8.10 8.49
CA LEU A 252 -10.71 7.98 9.70
C LEU A 252 -9.54 8.97 9.64
N PRO A 253 -9.48 9.99 10.51
CA PRO A 253 -8.31 10.86 10.64
C PRO A 253 -7.20 10.15 11.43
N ALA A 254 -6.06 10.82 11.61
CA ALA A 254 -4.95 10.34 12.43
C ALA A 254 -5.42 9.82 13.81
N MET A 255 -4.70 8.81 14.32
CA MET A 255 -4.93 8.12 15.60
C MET A 255 -6.16 7.21 15.67
N TYR A 256 -7.08 7.27 14.70
CA TYR A 256 -8.10 6.23 14.58
C TYR A 256 -7.48 4.94 14.10
N SER A 257 -8.00 3.82 14.59
CA SER A 257 -7.57 2.49 14.14
C SER A 257 -8.75 1.69 13.60
N TYR A 258 -8.45 0.64 12.84
CA TYR A 258 -9.44 -0.27 12.30
C TYR A 258 -8.94 -1.71 12.38
N ASN A 259 -9.77 -2.59 12.94
CA ASN A 259 -9.49 -4.02 13.01
C ASN A 259 -10.05 -4.71 11.75
N LEU A 260 -9.16 -5.27 10.93
CA LEU A 260 -9.50 -5.90 9.66
C LEU A 260 -10.35 -7.17 9.84
N GLN A 261 -10.09 -7.94 10.91
CA GLN A 261 -10.79 -9.20 11.18
C GLN A 261 -12.21 -8.94 11.71
N GLU A 262 -12.34 -8.04 12.68
CA GLU A 262 -13.62 -7.67 13.28
C GLU A 262 -14.44 -6.73 12.39
N ARG A 263 -13.79 -6.05 11.44
CA ARG A 263 -14.35 -4.98 10.62
C ARG A 263 -14.97 -3.86 11.45
N LYS A 264 -14.19 -3.35 12.40
CA LYS A 264 -14.61 -2.31 13.34
C LYS A 264 -13.58 -1.21 13.46
N VAL A 265 -14.09 0.01 13.57
CA VAL A 265 -13.32 1.18 13.98
C VAL A 265 -13.00 1.07 15.48
N ILE A 266 -11.78 1.43 15.83
CA ILE A 266 -11.31 1.60 17.20
C ILE A 266 -11.07 3.11 17.37
N ILE A 267 -11.80 3.71 18.31
CA ILE A 267 -11.74 5.14 18.59
C ILE A 267 -10.58 5.38 19.58
N PRO A 268 -9.74 6.39 19.36
CA PRO A 268 -8.70 6.75 20.32
C PRO A 268 -9.34 7.19 21.65
N GLY A 269 -8.73 6.76 22.76
CA GLY A 269 -9.14 7.12 24.12
C GLY A 269 -8.64 8.48 24.58
#